data_AF-A0A2W5KTK3-F1
#
_entry.id   AF-A0A2W5KTK3-F1
#
_cell.length_a   1.000
_cell.length_b   1.000
_cell.length_c   1.000
_cell.angle_alpha   90.00
_cell.angle_beta   90.00
_cell.angle_gamma   90.00
#
_symmetry.space_group_name_H-M   'P 1'
#
loop_
_entity.id
_entity.type
_entity.pdbx_description
1 polymer ?
#
loop_
_entity_poly.entity_id
_entity_poly.type
_entity_poly.pdbx_seq_one_letter_code
_entity_poly.pdbx_strand_id
1 'polypeptide(L)'
;MADDLVFDRSTDAEPGLAVEVAPLVRRIVAPNPSPFTFTGTATYLVGRGTVAIVDPGPDHAGHRHSVLAALDGETVSHVVVTHTHMDHSQGARAMAEAIGAKLVGAAPHERFRALHAGETAALEAGIDHGYRPDETLADGEGISGPGWSLVAVATPGHTANHLCFALPEARLLLSGDHVMAWSTTIVAPPDGAMGPYVASLRRLIERDEDFYLPGHGPALRNARVFARHLLGHRLMRESAIRGRLAEGPKRVVDLVAELYRGLDPRLTRAAGLSVYAHLEDLAERGLVATDGPPRLDGLYRVS
;
A
#
# COMPACT_ATOMS: atom_id res chain seq x y z
N MET A 1 20.67 -17.23 10.54
CA MET A 1 20.58 -16.77 9.14
C MET A 1 19.17 -16.22 8.99
N ALA A 2 19.01 -14.97 8.57
CA ALA A 2 17.67 -14.48 8.26
C ALA A 2 17.22 -15.26 7.01
N ASP A 3 16.11 -15.98 7.10
CA ASP A 3 15.53 -16.57 5.89
C ASP A 3 15.22 -15.43 4.92
N ASP A 4 15.63 -15.62 3.66
CA ASP A 4 15.46 -14.61 2.62
C ASP A 4 13.96 -14.25 2.48
N LEU A 5 13.69 -12.98 2.19
CA LEU A 5 12.33 -12.53 1.85
C LEU A 5 11.89 -13.23 0.56
N VAL A 6 11.01 -14.23 0.69
CA VAL A 6 10.45 -14.98 -0.45
C VAL A 6 9.11 -14.37 -0.84
N PHE A 7 9.00 -13.92 -2.08
CA PHE A 7 7.74 -13.43 -2.62
C PHE A 7 6.88 -14.57 -3.17
N ASP A 8 5.59 -14.55 -2.85
CA ASP A 8 4.59 -15.42 -3.44
C ASP A 8 3.99 -14.75 -4.69
N ARG A 9 4.31 -15.31 -5.85
CA ARG A 9 3.80 -14.86 -7.16
C ARG A 9 2.76 -15.82 -7.73
N SER A 10 2.17 -16.68 -6.89
CA SER A 10 1.04 -17.49 -7.30
C SER A 10 -0.15 -16.60 -7.64
N THR A 11 -0.93 -17.04 -8.61
CA THR A 11 -2.19 -16.42 -8.99
C THR A 11 -3.32 -17.28 -8.41
N ASP A 12 -4.10 -16.72 -7.50
CA ASP A 12 -5.10 -17.45 -6.72
C ASP A 12 -6.54 -16.96 -6.96
N ALA A 13 -6.75 -16.12 -7.99
CA ALA A 13 -8.07 -15.62 -8.36
C ALA A 13 -8.20 -15.35 -9.87
N GLU A 14 -9.34 -15.74 -10.42
CA GLU A 14 -9.80 -15.30 -11.74
C GLU A 14 -10.45 -13.91 -11.60
N PRO A 15 -10.04 -12.91 -12.42
CA PRO A 15 -10.62 -11.58 -12.34
C PRO A 15 -12.16 -11.57 -12.50
N GLY A 16 -12.84 -10.76 -11.69
CA GLY A 16 -14.29 -10.61 -11.72
C GLY A 16 -15.09 -11.71 -11.00
N LEU A 17 -14.46 -12.77 -10.51
CA LEU A 17 -15.12 -13.83 -9.73
C LEU A 17 -14.99 -13.58 -8.23
N ALA A 18 -16.11 -13.70 -7.51
CA ALA A 18 -16.14 -13.64 -6.05
C ALA A 18 -15.73 -14.97 -5.44
N VAL A 19 -14.70 -14.96 -4.59
CA VAL A 19 -14.20 -16.13 -3.88
C VAL A 19 -14.20 -15.86 -2.38
N GLU A 20 -14.72 -16.80 -1.59
CA GLU A 20 -14.60 -16.73 -0.13
C GLU A 20 -13.14 -17.04 0.27
N VAL A 21 -12.45 -16.05 0.85
CA VAL A 21 -11.02 -16.14 1.20
C VAL A 21 -10.78 -16.26 2.70
N ALA A 22 -11.79 -15.90 3.50
CA ALA A 22 -11.81 -16.02 4.95
C ALA A 22 -13.27 -16.03 5.44
N PRO A 23 -13.54 -16.46 6.69
CA PRO A 23 -14.82 -16.20 7.33
C PRO A 23 -15.21 -14.72 7.17
N LEU A 24 -16.45 -14.48 6.75
CA LEU A 24 -17.03 -13.15 6.49
C LEU A 24 -16.45 -12.39 5.29
N VAL A 25 -15.39 -12.86 4.62
CA VAL A 25 -14.70 -12.10 3.57
C VAL A 25 -14.74 -12.81 2.22
N ARG A 26 -15.34 -12.14 1.23
CA ARG A 26 -15.19 -12.51 -0.18
C ARG A 26 -14.21 -11.54 -0.86
N ARG A 27 -13.44 -12.02 -1.82
CA ARG A 27 -12.53 -11.21 -2.65
C ARG A 27 -12.97 -11.28 -4.11
N ILE A 28 -12.91 -10.15 -4.80
CA ILE A 28 -13.04 -10.05 -6.26
C ILE A 28 -11.83 -9.26 -6.77
N VAL A 29 -11.13 -9.80 -7.77
CA VAL A 29 -9.97 -9.12 -8.37
C VAL A 29 -10.43 -8.34 -9.60
N ALA A 30 -10.08 -7.06 -9.67
CA ALA A 30 -10.35 -6.22 -10.83
C ALA A 30 -9.48 -6.63 -12.04
N PRO A 31 -9.96 -6.49 -13.27
CA PRO A 31 -9.19 -6.85 -14.48
C PRO A 31 -8.23 -5.73 -14.89
N ASN A 32 -7.34 -5.31 -13.98
CA ASN A 32 -6.38 -4.21 -14.16
C ASN A 32 -4.92 -4.63 -13.91
N PRO A 33 -4.40 -5.71 -14.52
CA PRO A 33 -3.03 -6.16 -14.27
C PRO A 33 -1.99 -5.15 -14.76
N SER A 34 -0.93 -4.96 -13.97
CA SER A 34 0.18 -4.06 -14.29
C SER A 34 1.43 -4.40 -13.45
N PRO A 35 2.59 -3.78 -13.74
CA PRO A 35 3.76 -3.90 -12.87
C PRO A 35 3.55 -3.42 -11.42
N PHE A 36 2.47 -2.68 -11.13
CA PHE A 36 2.14 -2.16 -9.79
C PHE A 36 0.98 -2.92 -9.13
N THR A 37 0.05 -3.45 -9.92
CA THR A 37 -1.18 -4.11 -9.43
C THR A 37 -1.13 -5.64 -9.56
N PHE A 38 0.00 -6.20 -10.00
CA PHE A 38 0.17 -7.63 -10.26
C PHE A 38 -0.91 -8.18 -11.21
N THR A 39 -1.78 -9.08 -10.76
CA THR A 39 -2.92 -9.61 -11.52
C THR A 39 -4.14 -8.69 -11.49
N GLY A 40 -4.18 -7.73 -10.57
CA GLY A 40 -5.25 -6.77 -10.39
C GLY A 40 -5.43 -6.34 -8.93
N THR A 41 -6.27 -5.34 -8.71
CA THR A 41 -6.63 -4.86 -7.37
C THR A 41 -7.70 -5.74 -6.75
N ALA A 42 -7.53 -6.10 -5.48
CA ALA A 42 -8.45 -6.91 -4.71
C ALA A 42 -9.49 -6.02 -4.03
N THR A 43 -10.75 -6.15 -4.45
CA THR A 43 -11.91 -5.63 -3.73
C THR A 43 -12.41 -6.67 -2.75
N TYR A 44 -12.64 -6.27 -1.49
CA TYR A 44 -13.14 -7.16 -0.45
C TYR A 44 -14.59 -6.86 -0.09
N LEU A 45 -15.40 -7.91 0.06
CA LEU A 45 -16.78 -7.84 0.54
C LEU A 45 -16.82 -8.42 1.95
N VAL A 46 -17.11 -7.57 2.94
CA VAL A 46 -17.03 -7.91 4.36
C VAL A 46 -18.43 -8.02 4.95
N GLY A 47 -18.73 -9.17 5.56
CA GLY A 47 -20.01 -9.49 6.17
C GLY A 47 -20.94 -10.33 5.29
N ARG A 48 -22.17 -10.53 5.78
CA ARG A 48 -23.28 -11.20 5.11
C ARG A 48 -24.60 -10.47 5.40
N GLY A 49 -25.50 -10.39 4.42
CA GLY A 49 -26.78 -9.69 4.52
C GLY A 49 -26.63 -8.17 4.49
N THR A 50 -25.99 -7.58 5.49
CA THR A 50 -25.53 -6.18 5.45
C THR A 50 -24.01 -6.16 5.45
N VAL A 51 -23.42 -5.54 4.43
CA VAL A 51 -21.99 -5.68 4.13
C VAL A 51 -21.27 -4.34 3.99
N ALA A 52 -19.95 -4.38 3.96
CA ALA A 52 -19.09 -3.32 3.44
C ALA A 52 -18.32 -3.79 2.20
N ILE A 53 -18.00 -2.85 1.30
CA ILE A 53 -17.05 -3.04 0.20
C ILE A 53 -15.76 -2.30 0.56
N VAL A 54 -14.61 -2.94 0.43
CA VAL A 54 -13.29 -2.31 0.63
C VAL A 54 -12.53 -2.27 -0.69
N ASP A 55 -12.06 -1.08 -1.07
CA ASP A 55 -11.33 -0.76 -2.30
C ASP A 55 -12.02 -1.24 -3.59
N PRO A 56 -13.13 -0.60 -4.01
CA PRO A 56 -13.85 -0.95 -5.24
C PRO A 56 -13.20 -0.42 -6.53
N GLY A 57 -12.01 0.19 -6.45
CA GLY A 57 -11.26 0.66 -7.61
C GLY A 57 -10.70 -0.48 -8.47
N PRO A 58 -10.22 -0.17 -9.68
CA PRO A 58 -10.29 1.13 -10.38
C PRO A 58 -11.72 1.45 -10.85
N ASP A 59 -11.96 2.62 -11.47
CA ASP A 59 -13.24 2.87 -12.15
C ASP A 59 -13.35 2.03 -13.43
N HIS A 60 -13.83 0.81 -13.26
CA HIS A 60 -14.01 -0.15 -14.33
C HIS A 60 -15.43 -0.71 -14.29
N ALA A 61 -16.22 -0.45 -15.33
CA ALA A 61 -17.64 -0.83 -15.38
C ALA A 61 -17.88 -2.34 -15.19
N GLY A 62 -17.06 -3.19 -15.84
CA GLY A 62 -17.13 -4.66 -15.67
C GLY A 62 -16.88 -5.12 -14.23
N HIS A 63 -15.81 -4.63 -13.59
CA HIS A 63 -15.53 -4.89 -12.17
C HIS A 63 -16.67 -4.43 -11.25
N ARG A 64 -17.16 -3.20 -11.44
CA ARG A 64 -18.31 -2.71 -10.68
C ARG A 64 -19.53 -3.62 -10.84
N HIS A 65 -19.81 -4.08 -12.06
CA HIS A 65 -20.88 -5.03 -12.31
C HIS A 65 -20.67 -6.36 -11.56
N SER A 66 -19.47 -6.94 -11.62
CA SER A 66 -19.12 -8.17 -10.88
C SER A 66 -19.29 -8.02 -9.37
N VAL A 67 -18.86 -6.89 -8.81
CA VAL A 67 -19.01 -6.59 -7.37
C VAL A 67 -20.49 -6.51 -7.00
N LEU A 68 -21.30 -5.78 -7.76
CA LEU A 68 -22.74 -5.66 -7.50
C LEU A 68 -23.48 -7.00 -7.66
N ALA A 69 -23.12 -7.79 -8.67
CA ALA A 69 -23.71 -9.11 -8.89
C ALA A 69 -23.40 -10.08 -7.73
N ALA A 70 -22.18 -10.01 -7.16
CA ALA A 70 -21.79 -10.82 -6.01
C ALA A 70 -22.50 -10.44 -4.69
N LEU A 71 -23.21 -9.31 -4.68
CA LEU A 71 -23.95 -8.75 -3.55
C LEU A 71 -25.46 -8.77 -3.79
N ASP A 72 -25.94 -9.54 -4.77
CA ASP A 72 -27.38 -9.66 -5.04
C ASP A 72 -28.13 -10.14 -3.79
N GLY A 73 -29.20 -9.41 -3.44
CA GLY A 73 -29.98 -9.64 -2.21
C GLY A 73 -29.33 -9.15 -0.90
N GLU A 74 -28.15 -8.54 -0.94
CA GLU A 74 -27.49 -7.94 0.22
C GLU A 74 -27.59 -6.40 0.21
N THR A 75 -27.52 -5.80 1.39
CA THR A 75 -27.48 -4.34 1.59
C THR A 75 -26.05 -3.89 1.83
N VAL A 76 -25.54 -3.01 0.99
CA VAL A 76 -24.22 -2.40 1.21
C VAL A 76 -24.39 -1.17 2.09
N SER A 77 -23.80 -1.20 3.26
CA SER A 77 -23.84 -0.09 4.22
C SER A 77 -22.74 0.93 3.97
N HIS A 78 -21.54 0.45 3.60
CA HIS A 78 -20.34 1.27 3.47
C HIS A 78 -19.51 0.83 2.26
N VAL A 79 -18.92 1.82 1.60
CA VAL A 79 -17.76 1.67 0.72
C VAL A 79 -16.57 2.26 1.46
N VAL A 80 -15.51 1.49 1.61
CA VAL A 80 -14.32 1.82 2.40
C VAL A 80 -13.12 1.89 1.46
N VAL A 81 -12.28 2.90 1.62
CA VAL A 81 -11.04 3.05 0.85
C VAL A 81 -9.82 3.07 1.77
N THR A 82 -8.80 2.28 1.43
CA THR A 82 -7.54 2.17 2.18
C THR A 82 -6.62 3.36 1.97
N HIS A 83 -6.52 3.84 0.73
CA HIS A 83 -5.70 4.99 0.35
C HIS A 83 -6.08 5.52 -1.04
N THR A 84 -5.46 6.63 -1.44
CA THR A 84 -5.84 7.41 -2.63
C THR A 84 -5.10 7.04 -3.90
N HIS A 85 -4.58 5.82 -4.04
CA HIS A 85 -4.20 5.35 -5.37
C HIS A 85 -5.45 4.99 -6.17
N MET A 86 -5.45 5.36 -7.45
CA MET A 86 -6.62 5.30 -8.34
C MET A 86 -7.17 3.89 -8.49
N ASP A 87 -6.30 2.89 -8.46
CA ASP A 87 -6.72 1.50 -8.54
C ASP A 87 -7.45 1.01 -7.29
N HIS A 88 -7.42 1.77 -6.18
CA HIS A 88 -8.24 1.54 -4.99
C HIS A 88 -9.44 2.49 -4.90
N SER A 89 -9.24 3.79 -5.14
CA SER A 89 -10.23 4.83 -4.81
C SER A 89 -11.08 5.32 -5.98
N GLN A 90 -10.60 5.21 -7.24
CA GLN A 90 -11.22 5.88 -8.38
C GLN A 90 -12.67 5.43 -8.63
N GLY A 91 -12.96 4.14 -8.39
CA GLY A 91 -14.30 3.56 -8.52
C GLY A 91 -15.21 3.80 -7.32
N ALA A 92 -14.71 4.35 -6.22
CA ALA A 92 -15.39 4.31 -4.93
C ALA A 92 -16.60 5.24 -4.82
N ARG A 93 -16.50 6.47 -5.34
CA ARG A 93 -17.65 7.40 -5.36
C ARG A 93 -18.78 6.87 -6.25
N ALA A 94 -18.44 6.41 -7.46
CA ALA A 94 -19.42 5.83 -8.37
C ALA A 94 -20.09 4.56 -7.79
N MET A 95 -19.32 3.72 -7.08
CA MET A 95 -19.86 2.55 -6.37
C MET A 95 -20.83 2.98 -5.26
N ALA A 96 -20.43 3.92 -4.40
CA ALA A 96 -21.22 4.39 -3.27
C ALA A 96 -22.55 5.02 -3.73
N GLU A 97 -22.52 5.87 -4.76
CA GLU A 97 -23.72 6.51 -5.34
C GLU A 97 -24.67 5.49 -5.97
N ALA A 98 -24.15 4.47 -6.65
CA ALA A 98 -24.96 3.45 -7.32
C ALA A 98 -25.81 2.61 -6.34
N ILE A 99 -25.37 2.49 -5.08
CA ILE A 99 -26.01 1.64 -4.06
C ILE A 99 -26.52 2.43 -2.84
N GLY A 100 -26.32 3.76 -2.81
CA GLY A 100 -26.71 4.61 -1.68
C GLY A 100 -25.93 4.34 -0.38
N ALA A 101 -24.70 3.85 -0.48
CA ALA A 101 -23.83 3.58 0.68
C ALA A 101 -23.00 4.82 1.08
N LYS A 102 -22.54 4.86 2.33
CA LYS A 102 -21.56 5.86 2.77
C LYS A 102 -20.17 5.54 2.24
N LEU A 103 -19.47 6.51 1.67
CA LEU A 103 -18.05 6.41 1.33
C LEU A 103 -17.20 6.84 2.53
N VAL A 104 -16.41 5.94 3.09
CA VAL A 104 -15.56 6.20 4.26
C VAL A 104 -14.13 5.69 4.05
N GLY A 105 -13.22 5.97 4.98
CA GLY A 105 -11.87 5.40 5.00
C GLY A 105 -10.78 6.45 5.06
N ALA A 106 -9.77 6.31 4.20
CA ALA A 106 -8.62 7.20 4.15
C ALA A 106 -9.01 8.69 4.09
N ALA A 107 -8.14 9.56 4.60
CA ALA A 107 -8.26 10.98 4.34
C ALA A 107 -8.07 11.29 2.84
N PRO A 108 -8.57 12.44 2.33
CA PRO A 108 -8.14 12.94 1.02
C PRO A 108 -6.62 12.95 0.87
N HIS A 109 -6.15 12.88 -0.39
CA HIS A 109 -4.72 12.78 -0.66
C HIS A 109 -3.92 13.92 0.00
N GLU A 110 -2.87 13.53 0.72
CA GLU A 110 -1.89 14.42 1.34
C GLU A 110 -0.49 13.85 1.10
N ARG A 111 0.50 14.75 1.02
CA ARG A 111 1.92 14.41 0.88
C ARG A 111 2.60 14.50 2.25
N PHE A 112 3.66 13.74 2.48
CA PHE A 112 4.46 13.90 3.71
C PHE A 112 5.19 15.25 3.76
N ARG A 113 5.48 15.83 2.60
CA ARG A 113 6.12 17.14 2.48
C ARG A 113 5.77 17.83 1.16
N ALA A 114 6.09 19.12 1.09
CA ALA A 114 6.06 19.87 -0.15
C ALA A 114 7.08 19.34 -1.17
N LEU A 115 6.82 19.60 -2.46
CA LEU A 115 7.75 19.30 -3.53
C LEU A 115 9.04 20.11 -3.39
N HIS A 116 10.17 19.44 -3.51
CA HIS A 116 11.46 20.10 -3.65
C HIS A 116 11.70 20.53 -5.10
N ALA A 117 12.63 21.47 -5.31
CA ALA A 117 12.98 21.95 -6.65
C ALA A 117 13.43 20.78 -7.54
N GLY A 118 12.79 20.62 -8.70
CA GLY A 118 13.06 19.54 -9.65
C GLY A 118 12.16 18.31 -9.49
N GLU A 119 11.38 18.21 -8.41
CA GLU A 119 10.30 17.22 -8.31
C GLU A 119 9.07 17.69 -9.09
N THR A 120 8.42 16.77 -9.80
CA THR A 120 7.20 17.06 -10.57
C THR A 120 6.06 16.18 -10.08
N ALA A 121 4.84 16.71 -10.20
CA ALA A 121 3.61 15.94 -9.97
C ALA A 121 3.47 14.71 -10.89
N ALA A 122 4.29 14.56 -11.95
CA ALA A 122 4.29 13.35 -12.77
C ALA A 122 4.84 12.10 -12.06
N LEU A 123 5.45 12.25 -10.87
CA LEU A 123 5.71 11.15 -9.95
C LEU A 123 4.41 10.57 -9.37
N GLU A 124 3.31 11.33 -9.39
CA GLU A 124 1.97 11.01 -8.84
C GLU A 124 1.09 10.20 -9.81
N ALA A 125 1.67 9.58 -10.85
CA ALA A 125 0.91 8.80 -11.83
C ALA A 125 0.22 7.63 -11.11
N GLY A 126 -1.07 7.80 -10.83
CA GLY A 126 -1.87 6.85 -10.05
C GLY A 126 -2.50 7.43 -8.78
N ILE A 127 -2.35 8.73 -8.46
CA ILE A 127 -3.03 9.36 -7.32
C ILE A 127 -4.41 9.89 -7.74
N ASP A 128 -5.43 9.60 -6.94
CA ASP A 128 -6.77 10.14 -7.06
C ASP A 128 -6.92 11.43 -6.25
N HIS A 129 -6.60 12.56 -6.89
CA HIS A 129 -6.81 13.89 -6.31
C HIS A 129 -8.30 14.27 -6.15
N GLY A 130 -9.21 13.51 -6.78
CA GLY A 130 -10.65 13.69 -6.74
C GLY A 130 -11.33 12.96 -5.58
N TYR A 131 -10.64 12.06 -4.89
CA TYR A 131 -11.20 11.29 -3.79
C TYR A 131 -11.67 12.19 -2.65
N ARG A 132 -12.97 12.16 -2.36
CA ARG A 132 -13.61 12.88 -1.25
C ARG A 132 -14.55 11.90 -0.54
N PRO A 133 -14.17 11.34 0.62
CA PRO A 133 -15.09 10.50 1.39
C PRO A 133 -16.16 11.36 2.08
N ASP A 134 -17.25 10.73 2.47
CA ASP A 134 -18.27 11.33 3.32
C ASP A 134 -17.74 11.46 4.77
N GLU A 135 -16.96 10.47 5.24
CA GLU A 135 -16.31 10.48 6.55
C GLU A 135 -14.89 9.88 6.46
N THR A 136 -13.91 10.54 7.08
CA THR A 136 -12.53 10.02 7.20
C THR A 136 -12.37 9.24 8.51
N LEU A 137 -11.62 8.14 8.50
CA LEU A 137 -11.32 7.34 9.69
C LEU A 137 -9.89 7.58 10.17
N ALA A 138 -9.75 7.88 11.46
CA ALA A 138 -8.46 7.94 12.15
C ALA A 138 -8.03 6.57 12.69
N ASP A 139 -6.79 6.46 13.18
CA ASP A 139 -6.28 5.25 13.82
C ASP A 139 -7.18 4.82 14.99
N GLY A 140 -7.62 3.56 14.98
CA GLY A 140 -8.50 2.99 16.01
C GLY A 140 -9.99 3.28 15.84
N GLU A 141 -10.37 4.18 14.93
CA GLU A 141 -11.78 4.37 14.55
C GLU A 141 -12.25 3.25 13.63
N GLY A 142 -13.56 3.10 13.46
CA GLY A 142 -14.07 2.03 12.63
C GLY A 142 -15.55 2.14 12.32
N ILE A 143 -15.98 1.23 11.45
CA ILE A 143 -17.38 1.03 11.09
C ILE A 143 -17.78 -0.41 11.41
N SER A 144 -19.08 -0.65 11.55
CA SER A 144 -19.59 -1.98 11.86
C SER A 144 -20.93 -2.24 11.18
N GLY A 145 -21.20 -3.52 10.96
CA GLY A 145 -22.52 -4.03 10.61
C GLY A 145 -22.85 -5.27 11.45
N PRO A 146 -23.96 -5.97 11.16
CA PRO A 146 -24.33 -7.20 11.84
C PRO A 146 -23.22 -8.27 11.71
N GLY A 147 -22.54 -8.56 12.83
CA GLY A 147 -21.56 -9.64 12.92
C GLY A 147 -20.18 -9.34 12.30
N TRP A 148 -19.88 -8.08 11.96
CA TRP A 148 -18.55 -7.68 11.49
C TRP A 148 -18.21 -6.24 11.91
N SER A 149 -16.92 -5.98 12.10
CA SER A 149 -16.37 -4.63 12.30
C SER A 149 -15.10 -4.43 11.48
N LEU A 150 -14.88 -3.20 11.01
CA LEU A 150 -13.63 -2.80 10.37
C LEU A 150 -13.02 -1.66 11.19
N VAL A 151 -11.87 -1.92 11.80
CA VAL A 151 -11.13 -0.95 12.61
C VAL A 151 -9.92 -0.47 11.81
N ALA A 152 -9.86 0.83 11.57
CA ALA A 152 -8.75 1.48 10.89
C ALA A 152 -7.46 1.35 11.71
N VAL A 153 -6.40 0.94 11.02
CA VAL A 153 -5.02 0.92 11.54
C VAL A 153 -4.22 1.81 10.62
N ALA A 154 -3.86 2.99 11.09
CA ALA A 154 -3.09 3.93 10.30
C ALA A 154 -1.70 3.37 10.05
N THR A 155 -1.35 3.19 8.78
CA THR A 155 -0.04 2.66 8.36
C THR A 155 0.60 3.58 7.32
N PRO A 156 0.83 4.87 7.67
CA PRO A 156 1.44 5.82 6.76
C PRO A 156 2.80 5.31 6.29
N GLY A 157 3.15 5.62 5.05
CA GLY A 157 4.48 5.38 4.51
C GLY A 157 4.48 5.06 3.03
N HIS A 158 3.57 4.20 2.56
CA HIS A 158 3.32 4.05 1.12
C HIS A 158 2.66 5.30 0.56
N THR A 159 1.58 5.73 1.22
CA THR A 159 0.99 7.08 1.14
C THR A 159 0.84 7.64 2.55
N ALA A 160 0.67 8.96 2.69
CA ALA A 160 0.48 9.60 3.99
C ALA A 160 -0.85 9.21 4.67
N ASN A 161 -1.88 8.94 3.87
CA ASN A 161 -3.24 8.63 4.31
C ASN A 161 -3.55 7.12 4.36
N HIS A 162 -2.55 6.24 4.23
CA HIS A 162 -2.80 4.80 4.13
C HIS A 162 -3.36 4.21 5.43
N LEU A 163 -4.47 3.48 5.29
CA LEU A 163 -5.10 2.69 6.34
C LEU A 163 -5.07 1.20 5.95
N CYS A 164 -4.66 0.36 6.89
CA CYS A 164 -5.09 -1.03 6.93
C CYS A 164 -6.43 -1.11 7.69
N PHE A 165 -7.20 -2.19 7.52
CA PHE A 165 -8.42 -2.44 8.29
C PHE A 165 -8.37 -3.79 8.98
N ALA A 166 -8.43 -3.78 10.31
CA ALA A 166 -8.55 -5.00 11.10
C ALA A 166 -10.02 -5.46 11.11
N LEU A 167 -10.22 -6.77 10.95
CA LEU A 167 -11.49 -7.46 11.10
C LEU A 167 -11.38 -8.43 12.30
N PRO A 168 -11.69 -7.96 13.52
CA PRO A 168 -11.48 -8.74 14.75
C PRO A 168 -12.19 -10.09 14.75
N GLU A 169 -13.41 -10.16 14.19
CA GLU A 169 -14.24 -11.37 14.16
C GLU A 169 -13.61 -12.50 13.35
N ALA A 170 -12.79 -12.16 12.35
CA ALA A 170 -12.04 -13.11 11.53
C ALA A 170 -10.53 -13.15 11.86
N ARG A 171 -10.08 -12.34 12.84
CA ARG A 171 -8.67 -12.20 13.26
C ARG A 171 -7.70 -11.95 12.10
N LEU A 172 -8.11 -11.10 11.16
CA LEU A 172 -7.34 -10.77 9.95
C LEU A 172 -7.20 -9.26 9.74
N LEU A 173 -6.25 -8.90 8.89
CA LEU A 173 -6.01 -7.51 8.48
C LEU A 173 -6.15 -7.39 6.96
N LEU A 174 -6.98 -6.46 6.49
CA LEU A 174 -6.94 -5.99 5.11
C LEU A 174 -5.75 -5.02 5.04
N SER A 175 -4.63 -5.46 4.44
CA SER A 175 -3.35 -4.75 4.54
C SER A 175 -3.13 -3.69 3.46
N GLY A 176 -4.08 -3.56 2.51
CA GLY A 176 -3.93 -2.69 1.35
C GLY A 176 -2.57 -2.90 0.68
N ASP A 177 -1.90 -1.79 0.40
CA ASP A 177 -0.59 -1.77 -0.25
C ASP A 177 0.57 -1.65 0.74
N HIS A 178 0.30 -1.78 2.04
CA HIS A 178 1.36 -1.69 3.05
C HIS A 178 2.21 -2.97 3.11
N VAL A 179 1.56 -4.14 3.10
CA VAL A 179 2.22 -5.45 3.10
C VAL A 179 1.54 -6.34 2.07
N MET A 180 2.31 -6.83 1.10
CA MET A 180 1.85 -7.67 -0.01
C MET A 180 2.79 -8.86 -0.20
N ALA A 181 2.25 -10.01 -0.62
CA ALA A 181 3.02 -11.25 -0.72
C ALA A 181 3.95 -11.26 -1.94
N TRP A 182 3.55 -10.58 -3.01
CA TRP A 182 4.15 -10.73 -4.35
C TRP A 182 5.32 -9.78 -4.61
N SER A 183 5.38 -8.67 -3.89
CA SER A 183 6.45 -7.67 -4.00
C SER A 183 6.56 -6.84 -2.73
N THR A 184 7.64 -6.06 -2.62
CA THR A 184 7.69 -4.96 -1.67
C THR A 184 6.84 -3.81 -2.19
N THR A 185 6.11 -3.13 -1.31
CA THR A 185 5.44 -1.88 -1.69
C THR A 185 6.43 -0.81 -2.17
N ILE A 186 5.97 0.11 -3.01
CA ILE A 186 6.76 1.25 -3.42
C ILE A 186 6.65 2.33 -2.34
N VAL A 187 7.79 2.88 -1.93
CA VAL A 187 7.82 4.06 -1.06
C VAL A 187 8.51 5.15 -1.87
N ALA A 188 7.75 6.15 -2.31
CA ALA A 188 8.21 7.15 -3.26
C ALA A 188 7.88 8.57 -2.76
N PRO A 189 8.88 9.33 -2.29
CA PRO A 189 8.66 10.73 -1.92
C PRO A 189 8.19 11.59 -3.09
N PRO A 190 7.39 12.64 -2.83
CA PRO A 190 6.96 13.10 -1.49
C PRO A 190 5.73 12.37 -0.91
N ASP A 191 5.09 11.50 -1.69
CA ASP A 191 3.82 10.85 -1.31
C ASP A 191 4.03 9.70 -0.31
N GLY A 192 5.15 8.99 -0.47
CA GLY A 192 5.63 7.96 0.44
C GLY A 192 6.88 8.40 1.20
N ALA A 193 7.05 7.89 2.42
CA ALA A 193 8.18 8.20 3.28
C ALA A 193 8.68 6.94 4.01
N MET A 194 10.00 6.70 3.97
CA MET A 194 10.60 5.46 4.48
C MET A 194 10.54 5.35 6.00
N GLY A 195 10.78 6.44 6.72
CA GLY A 195 10.69 6.48 8.19
C GLY A 195 9.30 6.06 8.68
N PRO A 196 8.22 6.75 8.25
CA PRO A 196 6.84 6.34 8.53
C PRO A 196 6.52 4.92 8.10
N TYR A 197 6.95 4.47 6.92
CA TYR A 197 6.74 3.10 6.45
C TYR A 197 7.36 2.05 7.38
N VAL A 198 8.62 2.25 7.80
CA VAL A 198 9.32 1.36 8.74
C VAL A 198 8.65 1.38 10.12
N ALA A 199 8.19 2.54 10.59
CA ALA A 199 7.46 2.65 11.85
C ALA A 199 6.13 1.89 11.79
N SER A 200 5.39 2.01 10.70
CA SER A 200 4.14 1.28 10.45
C SER A 200 4.35 -0.24 10.37
N LEU A 201 5.40 -0.72 9.70
CA LEU A 201 5.77 -2.15 9.71
C LEU A 201 6.03 -2.66 11.13
N ARG A 202 6.77 -1.90 11.95
CA ARG A 202 7.01 -2.28 13.35
C ARG A 202 5.71 -2.37 14.14
N ARG A 203 4.77 -1.42 13.95
CA ARG A 203 3.45 -1.49 14.58
C ARG A 203 2.70 -2.76 14.17
N LEU A 204 2.67 -3.09 12.88
CA LEU A 204 1.99 -4.30 12.38
C LEU A 204 2.59 -5.61 12.92
N ILE A 205 3.91 -5.68 13.11
CA ILE A 205 4.60 -6.85 13.66
C ILE A 205 4.16 -7.15 15.11
N GLU A 206 3.83 -6.12 15.88
CA GLU A 206 3.39 -6.25 17.27
C GLU A 206 1.90 -6.56 17.43
N ARG A 207 1.13 -6.61 16.33
CA ARG A 207 -0.29 -6.94 16.37
C ARG A 207 -0.54 -8.45 16.47
N ASP A 208 -1.79 -8.80 16.79
CA ASP A 208 -2.24 -10.18 16.93
C ASP A 208 -2.74 -10.81 15.62
N GLU A 209 -3.09 -10.01 14.60
CA GLU A 209 -3.48 -10.55 13.29
C GLU A 209 -2.26 -11.10 12.55
N ASP A 210 -2.33 -12.37 12.17
CA ASP A 210 -1.25 -13.07 11.44
C ASP A 210 -1.70 -13.59 10.06
N PHE A 211 -2.88 -13.13 9.63
CA PHE A 211 -3.44 -13.41 8.31
C PHE A 211 -3.81 -12.09 7.63
N TYR A 212 -3.08 -11.73 6.57
CA TYR A 212 -3.30 -10.49 5.82
C TYR A 212 -3.94 -10.76 4.46
N LEU A 213 -4.87 -9.90 4.09
CA LEU A 213 -5.50 -9.84 2.77
C LEU A 213 -5.04 -8.53 2.09
N PRO A 214 -4.08 -8.61 1.15
CA PRO A 214 -3.46 -7.42 0.56
C PRO A 214 -4.31 -6.78 -0.55
N GLY A 215 -3.97 -5.56 -0.95
CA GLY A 215 -4.53 -4.91 -2.14
C GLY A 215 -4.21 -5.67 -3.43
N HIS A 216 -3.09 -6.39 -3.45
CA HIS A 216 -2.62 -7.13 -4.62
C HIS A 216 -1.99 -8.49 -4.24
N GLY A 217 -2.22 -9.47 -5.10
CA GLY A 217 -1.63 -10.81 -4.97
C GLY A 217 -2.32 -11.70 -3.94
N PRO A 218 -1.68 -12.85 -3.61
CA PRO A 218 -2.27 -13.85 -2.75
C PRO A 218 -2.31 -13.41 -1.29
N ALA A 219 -3.21 -14.03 -0.52
CA ALA A 219 -3.32 -13.82 0.91
C ALA A 219 -2.06 -14.28 1.66
N LEU A 220 -1.65 -13.54 2.71
CA LEU A 220 -0.47 -13.86 3.49
C LEU A 220 -0.84 -14.54 4.81
N ARG A 221 -0.50 -15.83 4.95
CA ARG A 221 -0.48 -16.52 6.23
C ARG A 221 0.89 -16.34 6.90
N ASN A 222 0.94 -16.35 8.23
CA ASN A 222 2.14 -16.00 9.00
C ASN A 222 2.64 -14.58 8.66
N ALA A 223 1.69 -13.66 8.45
CA ALA A 223 1.94 -12.34 7.92
C ALA A 223 2.93 -11.53 8.78
N ARG A 224 2.99 -11.75 10.09
CA ARG A 224 3.96 -11.08 10.98
C ARG A 224 5.38 -11.55 10.73
N VAL A 225 5.58 -12.83 10.39
CA VAL A 225 6.91 -13.35 10.01
C VAL A 225 7.34 -12.70 8.69
N PHE A 226 6.45 -12.65 7.71
CA PHE A 226 6.71 -11.96 6.45
C PHE A 226 7.03 -10.47 6.68
N ALA A 227 6.25 -9.77 7.51
CA ALA A 227 6.48 -8.37 7.86
C ALA A 227 7.86 -8.16 8.53
N ARG A 228 8.32 -9.08 9.39
CA ARG A 228 9.69 -9.04 9.96
C ARG A 228 10.75 -9.20 8.89
N HIS A 229 10.58 -10.11 7.94
CA HIS A 229 11.52 -10.28 6.82
C HIS A 229 11.51 -9.05 5.90
N LEU A 230 10.34 -8.46 5.65
CA LEU A 230 10.20 -7.23 4.88
C LEU A 230 10.89 -6.05 5.56
N LEU A 231 10.71 -5.90 6.88
CA LEU A 231 11.45 -4.92 7.69
C LEU A 231 12.96 -5.15 7.59
N GLY A 232 13.41 -6.40 7.78
CA GLY A 232 14.83 -6.77 7.64
C GLY A 232 15.39 -6.39 6.27
N HIS A 233 14.65 -6.67 5.19
CA HIS A 233 15.04 -6.30 3.83
C HIS A 233 15.20 -4.77 3.65
N ARG A 234 14.34 -3.95 4.25
CA ARG A 234 14.48 -2.48 4.23
C ARG A 234 15.71 -2.01 4.99
N LEU A 235 15.96 -2.55 6.19
CA LEU A 235 17.12 -2.18 7.01
C LEU A 235 18.44 -2.64 6.36
N MET A 236 18.45 -3.80 5.70
CA MET A 236 19.57 -4.26 4.90
C MET A 236 19.85 -3.31 3.72
N ARG A 237 18.80 -2.83 3.03
CA ARG A 237 18.95 -1.84 1.96
C ARG A 237 19.53 -0.53 2.46
N GLU A 238 19.04 -0.02 3.59
CA GLU A 238 19.60 1.17 4.25
C GLU A 238 21.09 0.98 4.57
N SER A 239 21.46 -0.15 5.19
CA SER A 239 22.85 -0.46 5.50
C SER A 239 23.72 -0.54 4.24
N ALA A 240 23.19 -1.10 3.15
CA ALA A 240 23.90 -1.18 1.87
C ALA A 240 24.13 0.21 1.25
N ILE A 241 23.12 1.09 1.29
CA ILE A 241 23.24 2.49 0.84
C ILE A 241 24.34 3.21 1.63
N ARG A 242 24.31 3.13 2.96
CA ARG A 242 25.34 3.75 3.80
C ARG A 242 26.73 3.19 3.53
N GLY A 243 26.83 1.88 3.32
CA GLY A 243 28.09 1.22 2.95
C GLY A 243 28.67 1.77 1.64
N ARG A 244 27.83 2.01 0.61
CA ARG A 244 28.26 2.63 -0.64
C ARG A 244 28.68 4.08 -0.45
N LEU A 245 27.94 4.86 0.35
CA LEU A 245 28.29 6.27 0.64
C LEU A 245 29.59 6.43 1.43
N ALA A 246 30.00 5.41 2.20
CA ALA A 246 31.29 5.41 2.90
C ALA A 246 32.49 5.32 1.93
N GLU A 247 32.29 4.86 0.69
CA GLU A 247 33.32 4.81 -0.35
C GLU A 247 33.48 6.15 -1.09
N GLY A 248 32.57 7.10 -0.86
CA GLY A 248 32.58 8.44 -1.44
C GLY A 248 31.18 8.96 -1.75
N PRO A 249 31.04 10.26 -2.07
CA PRO A 249 29.75 10.84 -2.40
C PRO A 249 29.12 10.21 -3.65
N LYS A 250 27.81 9.95 -3.63
CA LYS A 250 27.07 9.31 -4.73
C LYS A 250 25.71 9.94 -4.96
N ARG A 251 25.21 9.89 -6.19
CA ARG A 251 23.81 10.22 -6.51
C ARG A 251 22.94 8.98 -6.43
N VAL A 252 21.62 9.16 -6.44
CA VAL A 252 20.64 8.07 -6.47
C VAL A 252 20.91 7.11 -7.63
N VAL A 253 21.17 7.64 -8.83
CA VAL A 253 21.43 6.82 -10.03
C VAL A 253 22.67 5.93 -9.89
N ASP A 254 23.72 6.44 -9.22
CA ASP A 254 24.96 5.69 -9.00
C ASP A 254 24.71 4.56 -7.99
N LEU A 255 23.97 4.85 -6.90
CA LEU A 255 23.56 3.86 -5.90
C LEU A 255 22.67 2.78 -6.51
N VAL A 256 21.72 3.12 -7.38
CA VAL A 256 20.87 2.13 -8.06
C VAL A 256 21.71 1.18 -8.91
N ALA A 257 22.63 1.71 -9.73
CA ALA A 257 23.50 0.92 -10.59
C ALA A 257 24.38 -0.06 -9.80
N GLU A 258 24.89 0.35 -8.64
CA GLU A 258 25.75 -0.48 -7.78
C GLU A 258 24.96 -1.51 -6.98
N LEU A 259 23.79 -1.13 -6.45
CA LEU A 259 23.01 -1.95 -5.51
C LEU A 259 21.99 -2.89 -6.17
N TYR A 260 21.66 -2.68 -7.44
CA TYR A 260 20.66 -3.47 -8.19
C TYR A 260 21.25 -4.04 -9.49
N ARG A 261 22.36 -4.78 -9.37
CA ARG A 261 22.99 -5.46 -10.52
C ARG A 261 22.03 -6.45 -11.17
N GLY A 262 21.79 -6.29 -12.48
CA GLY A 262 20.89 -7.15 -13.25
C GLY A 262 19.40 -6.82 -13.13
N LEU A 263 19.05 -5.65 -12.59
CA LEU A 263 17.66 -5.18 -12.55
C LEU A 263 17.11 -4.98 -13.97
N ASP A 264 15.86 -5.39 -14.17
CA ASP A 264 15.12 -5.07 -15.40
C ASP A 264 15.08 -3.54 -15.58
N PRO A 265 15.48 -3.00 -16.76
CA PRO A 265 15.49 -1.56 -17.01
C PRO A 265 14.16 -0.85 -16.71
N ARG A 266 13.03 -1.56 -16.82
CA ARG A 266 11.69 -1.04 -16.50
C ARG A 266 11.51 -0.72 -15.01
N LEU A 267 12.28 -1.36 -14.13
CA LEU A 267 12.19 -1.20 -12.68
C LEU A 267 13.18 -0.16 -12.13
N THR A 268 14.11 0.34 -12.94
CA THR A 268 15.16 1.28 -12.52
C THR A 268 14.58 2.54 -11.87
N ARG A 269 13.50 3.09 -12.43
CA ARG A 269 12.84 4.29 -11.86
C ARG A 269 12.27 4.00 -10.47
N ALA A 270 11.54 2.88 -10.30
CA ALA A 270 10.97 2.49 -9.03
C ALA A 270 12.05 2.21 -7.97
N ALA A 271 13.15 1.55 -8.37
CA ALA A 271 14.31 1.34 -7.50
C ALA A 271 14.95 2.68 -7.08
N GLY A 272 15.08 3.64 -8.01
CA GLY A 272 15.57 4.98 -7.70
C GLY A 272 14.71 5.72 -6.68
N LEU A 273 13.39 5.65 -6.79
CA LEU A 273 12.47 6.25 -5.82
C LEU A 273 12.59 5.58 -4.44
N SER A 274 12.74 4.26 -4.38
CA SER A 274 12.96 3.57 -3.12
C SER A 274 14.31 3.93 -2.48
N VAL A 275 15.39 4.08 -3.26
CA VAL A 275 16.69 4.53 -2.75
C VAL A 275 16.59 5.97 -2.25
N TYR A 276 15.90 6.83 -3.00
CA TYR A 276 15.67 8.21 -2.61
C TYR A 276 14.90 8.33 -1.29
N ALA A 277 13.85 7.52 -1.10
CA ALA A 277 13.11 7.44 0.16
C ALA A 277 14.01 7.11 1.37
N HIS A 278 14.95 6.18 1.19
CA HIS A 278 15.94 5.87 2.22
C HIS A 278 16.89 7.04 2.49
N LEU A 279 17.36 7.72 1.45
CA LEU A 279 18.29 8.85 1.59
C LEU A 279 17.63 10.04 2.29
N GLU A 280 16.37 10.32 2.00
CA GLU A 280 15.59 11.35 2.67
C GLU A 280 15.45 11.07 4.17
N ASP A 281 15.01 9.87 4.54
CA ASP A 281 14.90 9.43 5.94
C ASP A 281 16.27 9.38 6.65
N LEU A 282 17.34 8.98 5.96
CA LEU A 282 18.70 9.04 6.51
C LEU A 282 19.19 10.48 6.73
N ALA A 283 18.82 11.40 5.84
CA ALA A 283 19.17 12.82 5.97
C ALA A 283 18.40 13.49 7.11
N GLU A 284 17.12 13.19 7.26
CA GLU A 284 16.31 13.64 8.40
C GLU A 284 16.86 13.15 9.74
N ARG A 285 17.37 11.91 9.77
CA ARG A 285 18.05 11.34 10.96
C ARG A 285 19.49 11.81 11.14
N GLY A 286 20.00 12.69 10.28
CA GLY A 286 21.37 13.23 10.34
C GLY A 286 22.48 12.22 10.02
N LEU A 287 22.15 11.06 9.45
CA LEU A 287 23.10 9.99 9.14
C LEU A 287 23.75 10.13 7.75
N VAL A 288 23.14 10.94 6.89
CA VAL A 288 23.61 11.29 5.55
C VAL A 288 23.44 12.80 5.37
N ALA A 289 24.37 13.43 4.67
CA ALA A 289 24.32 14.84 4.29
C ALA A 289 24.20 15.00 2.77
N THR A 290 23.60 16.11 2.35
CA THR A 290 23.53 16.59 0.97
C THR A 290 23.53 18.11 0.98
N ASP A 291 23.79 18.73 -0.17
CA ASP A 291 23.80 20.19 -0.27
C ASP A 291 22.37 20.72 -0.42
N GLY A 292 21.85 21.34 0.64
CA GLY A 292 20.46 21.80 0.70
C GLY A 292 19.47 20.66 1.02
N PRO A 293 18.18 20.81 0.67
CA PRO A 293 17.20 19.75 0.89
C PRO A 293 17.50 18.51 0.02
N PRO A 294 17.14 17.29 0.47
CA PRO A 294 17.25 16.08 -0.35
C PRO A 294 16.56 16.24 -1.71
N ARG A 295 17.23 15.77 -2.77
CA ARG A 295 16.69 15.75 -4.15
C ARG A 295 17.07 14.46 -4.85
N LEU A 296 16.27 14.05 -5.84
CA LEU A 296 16.54 12.84 -6.62
C LEU A 296 17.88 12.90 -7.38
N ASP A 297 18.29 14.11 -7.80
CA ASP A 297 19.55 14.40 -8.47
C ASP A 297 20.69 14.83 -7.52
N GLY A 298 20.42 14.84 -6.21
CA GLY A 298 21.35 15.28 -5.17
C GLY A 298 22.58 14.39 -5.04
N LEU A 299 23.67 14.98 -4.53
CA LEU A 299 24.90 14.28 -4.19
C LEU A 299 24.96 14.05 -2.68
N TYR A 300 24.89 12.78 -2.29
CA TYR A 300 24.81 12.36 -0.89
C TYR A 300 26.16 11.88 -0.38
N ARG A 301 26.42 12.08 0.91
CA ARG A 301 27.64 11.65 1.62
C ARG A 301 27.30 11.26 3.06
N VAL A 302 28.12 10.42 3.69
CA VAL A 302 27.98 10.15 5.13
C VAL A 302 28.24 11.45 5.91
N SER A 303 27.43 11.71 6.94
CA SER A 303 27.60 12.85 7.85
C SER A 303 28.84 12.72 8.73
#